data_AF-A0AAE4C5F2-F1
#
_entry.id   AF-A0AAE4C5F2-F1
#
_cell.length_a   1.000
_cell.length_b   1.000
_cell.length_c   1.000
_cell.angle_alpha   90.00
_cell.angle_beta   90.00
_cell.angle_gamma   90.00
#
_symmetry.space_group_name_H-M   'P 1'
#
loop_
_entity.id
_entity.type
_entity.pdbx_description
1 polymer ?
#
loop_
_entity_poly.entity_id
_entity_poly.type
_entity_poly.pdbx_seq_one_letter_code
_entity_poly.pdbx_strand_id
1 'polypeptide(L)'
;MSLGLEAAVEAARSGEISDEELVTVFGDASVIYIGRLEDDDPTSFQPLVLSPPVAEGGEVQQMVVVFSDASRIPPEAPTQATMMLQVSGRQVIETLPEGLGVALNPGSEVSMELPPAAIPAVRGVLGSDTPSP
;
A
#
# COMPACT_ATOMS: atom_id res chain seq x y z
N MET A 1 -20.78 3.85 -10.36
CA MET A 1 -19.97 4.78 -9.56
C MET A 1 -18.88 3.93 -8.93
N SER A 2 -17.60 4.19 -9.17
CA SER A 2 -16.55 3.49 -8.42
C SER A 2 -16.53 4.04 -7.00
N LEU A 3 -16.43 3.16 -6.00
CA LEU A 3 -16.19 3.57 -4.62
C LEU A 3 -14.80 4.23 -4.52
N GLY A 4 -14.67 5.25 -3.67
CA GLY A 4 -13.34 5.73 -3.28
C GLY A 4 -12.62 4.67 -2.46
N LEU A 5 -11.28 4.68 -2.44
CA LEU A 5 -10.47 3.65 -1.80
C LEU A 5 -10.86 3.41 -0.32
N GLU A 6 -11.03 4.47 0.46
CA GLU A 6 -11.42 4.35 1.87
C GLU A 6 -12.83 3.76 2.05
N ALA A 7 -13.78 4.15 1.20
CA ALA A 7 -15.13 3.60 1.22
C ALA A 7 -15.13 2.11 0.85
N ALA A 8 -14.25 1.68 -0.06
CA ALA A 8 -14.07 0.27 -0.38
C ALA A 8 -13.47 -0.51 0.80
N VAL A 9 -12.52 0.06 1.54
CA VAL A 9 -11.99 -0.55 2.77
C VAL A 9 -13.10 -0.74 3.81
N GLU A 10 -13.95 0.27 4.01
CA GLU A 10 -15.10 0.16 4.93
C GLU A 10 -16.11 -0.90 4.46
N ALA A 11 -16.44 -0.91 3.16
CA ALA A 11 -17.35 -1.89 2.58
C ALA A 11 -16.82 -3.33 2.68
N ALA A 12 -15.51 -3.54 2.53
CA ALA A 12 -14.92 -4.86 2.70
C ALA A 12 -14.99 -5.31 4.17
N ARG A 13 -14.74 -4.40 5.12
CA ARG A 13 -14.86 -4.68 6.56
C ARG A 13 -16.30 -5.01 6.99
N SER A 14 -17.30 -4.42 6.34
CA SER A 14 -18.71 -4.77 6.56
C SER A 14 -19.17 -6.00 5.77
N GLY A 15 -18.32 -6.55 4.89
CA GLY A 15 -18.63 -7.70 4.03
C GLY A 15 -19.53 -7.36 2.84
N GLU A 16 -19.66 -6.08 2.49
CA GLU A 16 -20.43 -5.60 1.33
C GLU A 16 -19.71 -5.85 0.00
N ILE A 17 -18.38 -5.87 0.01
CA ILE A 17 -17.55 -6.28 -1.12
C ILE A 17 -16.57 -7.37 -0.69
N SER A 18 -16.11 -8.16 -1.66
CA SER A 18 -15.10 -9.19 -1.45
C SER A 18 -13.69 -8.60 -1.34
N ASP A 19 -12.76 -9.40 -0.78
CA ASP A 19 -11.34 -9.05 -0.74
C ASP A 19 -10.74 -8.86 -2.15
N GLU A 20 -11.21 -9.64 -3.14
CA GLU A 20 -10.78 -9.52 -4.53
C GLU A 20 -11.22 -8.17 -5.13
N GLU A 21 -12.48 -7.78 -4.92
CA GLU A 21 -12.99 -6.47 -5.33
C GLU A 21 -12.24 -5.32 -4.65
N LEU A 22 -11.92 -5.44 -3.35
CA LEU A 22 -11.10 -4.47 -2.64
C LEU A 22 -9.70 -4.35 -3.26
N VAL A 23 -9.06 -5.48 -3.59
CA VAL A 23 -7.76 -5.50 -4.25
C VAL A 23 -7.83 -4.81 -5.62
N THR A 24 -8.86 -5.05 -6.42
CA THR A 24 -9.06 -4.35 -7.70
C THR A 24 -9.21 -2.85 -7.49
N VAL A 25 -10.05 -2.42 -6.53
CA VAL A 25 -10.22 -0.99 -6.22
C VAL A 25 -8.91 -0.36 -5.75
N PHE A 26 -8.15 -1.05 -4.90
CA PHE A 26 -6.82 -0.59 -4.50
C PHE A 26 -5.87 -0.46 -5.69
N GLY A 27 -5.83 -1.46 -6.58
CA GLY A 27 -5.00 -1.44 -7.77
C GLY A 27 -5.25 -0.23 -8.67
N ASP A 28 -6.52 0.14 -8.84
CA ASP A 28 -6.95 1.25 -9.69
C ASP A 28 -6.92 2.62 -8.98
N ALA A 29 -6.86 2.63 -7.65
CA ALA A 29 -6.79 3.84 -6.87
C ALA A 29 -5.45 4.56 -7.02
N SER A 30 -5.50 5.88 -7.03
CA SER A 30 -4.30 6.71 -6.84
C SER A 30 -3.98 6.80 -5.34
N VAL A 31 -2.75 6.48 -4.98
CA VAL A 31 -2.23 6.51 -3.62
C VAL A 31 -0.99 7.39 -3.53
N ILE A 32 -0.71 7.91 -2.35
CA ILE A 32 0.50 8.64 -2.02
C ILE A 32 1.50 7.65 -1.41
N TYR A 33 2.58 7.42 -2.15
CA TYR A 33 3.70 6.60 -1.74
C TYR A 33 4.79 7.50 -1.16
N ILE A 34 5.12 7.33 0.11
CA ILE A 34 6.10 8.16 0.80
C ILE A 34 7.43 7.43 0.97
N GLY A 35 8.51 8.20 0.93
CA GLY A 35 9.86 7.67 1.09
C GLY A 35 10.90 8.77 1.12
N ARG A 36 12.15 8.38 0.92
CA ARG A 36 13.29 9.28 0.81
C ARG A 36 14.03 9.01 -0.49
N LEU A 37 14.79 9.99 -0.94
CA LEU A 37 15.85 9.77 -1.91
C LEU A 37 17.18 9.73 -1.17
N GLU A 38 18.11 8.90 -1.62
CA GLU A 38 19.48 8.93 -1.08
C GLU A 38 20.23 10.18 -1.55
N ASP A 39 19.90 10.70 -2.74
CA ASP A 39 20.45 11.91 -3.38
C ASP A 39 19.37 12.63 -4.22
N ASP A 40 19.70 13.66 -5.00
CA ASP A 40 18.76 14.29 -5.97
C ASP A 40 18.43 13.37 -7.19
N ASP A 41 18.81 12.08 -7.14
CA ASP A 41 18.53 11.09 -8.18
C ASP A 41 17.14 10.45 -7.95
N PRO A 42 16.14 10.69 -8.84
CA PRO A 42 14.80 10.13 -8.71
C PRO A 42 14.76 8.59 -8.78
N THR A 43 15.80 7.94 -9.28
CA THR A 43 15.91 6.47 -9.31
C THR A 43 16.34 5.88 -7.96
N SER A 44 16.79 6.71 -7.02
CA SER A 44 17.22 6.31 -5.67
C SER A 44 16.09 6.23 -4.65
N PHE A 45 14.82 6.18 -5.11
CA PHE A 45 13.67 6.19 -4.21
C PHE A 45 13.69 4.98 -3.26
N GLN A 46 13.75 5.28 -1.97
CA GLN A 46 13.64 4.31 -0.91
C GLN A 46 12.32 4.51 -0.18
N PRO A 47 11.42 3.51 -0.20
CA PRO A 47 10.14 3.65 0.45
C PRO A 47 10.28 3.72 1.97
N LEU A 48 9.35 4.41 2.61
CA LEU A 48 9.22 4.30 4.06
C LEU A 48 8.68 2.90 4.40
N VAL A 49 9.45 2.15 5.19
CA VAL A 49 9.11 0.80 5.63
C VAL A 49 8.85 0.81 7.13
N LEU A 50 7.68 0.34 7.54
CA LEU A 50 7.36 0.06 8.93
C LEU A 50 7.85 -1.34 9.29
N SER A 51 8.51 -1.43 10.45
CA SER A 51 8.84 -2.68 11.12
C SER A 51 8.03 -2.75 12.41
N PRO A 52 6.79 -3.26 12.39
CA PRO A 52 6.00 -3.40 13.60
C PRO A 52 6.72 -4.30 14.60
N PRO A 53 6.57 -4.03 15.91
CA PRO A 53 7.17 -4.86 16.95
C PRO A 53 6.57 -6.27 16.87
N VAL A 54 7.46 -7.27 16.88
CA VAL A 54 7.07 -8.67 16.81
C VAL A 54 6.71 -9.16 18.22
N ALA A 55 5.58 -9.85 18.35
CA ALA A 55 5.32 -10.68 19.53
C ALA A 55 6.40 -11.79 19.64
N GLU A 56 6.71 -12.26 20.85
CA GLU A 56 7.72 -13.31 21.05
C GLU A 56 7.47 -14.52 20.13
N GLY A 57 8.45 -14.81 19.26
CA GLY A 57 8.42 -15.95 18.33
C GLY A 57 7.76 -15.69 16.97
N GLY A 58 7.30 -14.46 16.67
CA GLY A 58 6.83 -14.09 15.33
C GLY A 58 7.97 -13.67 14.38
N GLU A 59 7.62 -13.42 13.12
CA GLU A 59 8.53 -12.80 12.13
C GLU A 59 8.22 -11.30 11.98
N VAL A 60 9.25 -10.48 11.77
CA VAL A 60 9.08 -9.06 11.44
C VAL A 60 8.45 -8.96 10.06
N GLN A 61 7.20 -8.51 9.98
CA GLN A 61 6.54 -8.24 8.71
C GLN A 61 6.81 -6.79 8.32
N GLN A 62 7.76 -6.59 7.43
CA GLN A 62 8.09 -5.26 6.95
C GLN A 62 7.03 -4.78 5.95
N MET A 63 6.53 -3.56 6.16
CA MET A 63 5.40 -3.02 5.40
C MET A 63 5.77 -1.68 4.79
N VAL A 64 5.64 -1.55 3.49
CA VAL A 64 5.70 -0.26 2.81
C VAL A 64 4.45 0.56 3.17
N VAL A 65 4.64 1.86 3.42
CA VAL A 65 3.54 2.76 3.76
C VAL A 65 3.01 3.50 2.53
N VAL A 66 1.69 3.45 2.35
CA VAL A 66 0.97 4.28 1.39
C VAL A 66 -0.23 4.96 2.05
N PHE A 67 -0.67 6.07 1.47
CA PHE A 67 -1.83 6.83 1.94
C PHE A 67 -2.83 7.02 0.81
N SER A 68 -4.11 6.98 1.16
CA SER A 68 -5.19 7.27 0.21
C SER A 68 -5.26 8.77 -0.15
N ASP A 69 -4.87 9.65 0.76
CA ASP A 69 -4.78 11.09 0.55
C ASP A 69 -3.78 11.78 1.51
N ALA A 70 -3.45 13.04 1.23
CA ALA A 70 -2.43 13.78 1.96
C ALA A 70 -2.82 14.11 3.41
N SER A 71 -4.12 14.18 3.72
CA SER A 71 -4.63 14.43 5.08
C SER A 71 -4.48 13.21 5.99
N ARG A 72 -4.27 12.01 5.42
CA ARG A 72 -3.97 10.78 6.16
C ARG A 72 -2.51 10.65 6.58
N ILE A 73 -1.63 11.51 6.05
CA ILE A 73 -0.20 11.48 6.38
C ILE A 73 -0.01 12.10 7.78
N PRO A 74 0.54 11.34 8.76
CA PRO A 74 0.84 11.89 10.08
C PRO A 74 1.82 13.06 9.97
N PRO A 75 1.68 14.13 10.78
CA PRO A 75 2.55 15.31 10.71
C PRO A 75 4.03 14.99 10.97
N GLU A 76 4.34 13.89 11.65
CA GLU A 76 5.68 13.39 11.89
C GLU A 76 6.29 12.62 10.69
N ALA A 77 5.49 12.07 9.78
CA ALA A 77 5.98 11.24 8.67
C ALA A 77 6.94 11.99 7.72
N PRO A 78 6.73 13.29 7.38
CA PRO A 78 7.67 14.06 6.56
C PRO A 78 9.08 14.21 7.15
N THR A 79 9.26 14.00 8.46
CA THR A 79 10.60 14.02 9.08
C THR A 79 11.44 12.79 8.72
N GLN A 80 10.78 11.70 8.30
CA GLN A 80 11.39 10.43 7.92
C GLN A 80 11.29 10.16 6.41
N ALA A 81 10.28 10.73 5.76
CA ALA A 81 10.05 10.66 4.32
C ALA A 81 10.10 12.07 3.70
N THR A 82 11.20 12.38 3.00
CA THR A 82 11.42 13.67 2.34
C THR A 82 10.74 13.79 0.98
N MET A 83 10.17 12.70 0.44
CA MET A 83 9.47 12.71 -0.85
C MET A 83 8.13 11.98 -0.79
N MET A 84 7.17 12.52 -1.54
CA MET A 84 5.84 11.95 -1.75
C MET A 84 5.61 11.77 -3.25
N LEU A 85 5.25 10.56 -3.67
CA LEU A 85 4.92 10.23 -5.05
C LEU A 85 3.46 9.85 -5.13
N GLN A 86 2.74 10.40 -6.11
CA GLN A 86 1.39 9.96 -6.42
C GLN A 86 1.45 8.90 -7.51
N VAL A 87 1.07 7.67 -7.18
CA VAL A 87 1.14 6.48 -8.06
C VAL A 87 -0.15 5.68 -7.98
N SER A 88 -0.36 4.71 -8.87
CA SER A 88 -1.46 3.75 -8.70
C SER A 88 -1.10 2.68 -7.67
N GLY A 89 -2.10 2.12 -6.98
CA GLY A 89 -1.88 0.96 -6.11
C GLY A 89 -1.28 -0.22 -6.87
N ARG A 90 -1.65 -0.41 -8.15
CA ARG A 90 -1.03 -1.41 -9.03
C ARG A 90 0.47 -1.21 -9.17
N GLN A 91 0.91 0.02 -9.45
CA GLN A 91 2.33 0.34 -9.57
C GLN A 91 3.08 0.09 -8.26
N VAL A 92 2.45 0.35 -7.10
CA VAL A 92 3.04 0.00 -5.80
C VAL A 92 3.29 -1.51 -5.69
N ILE A 93 2.32 -2.34 -6.03
CA ILE A 93 2.43 -3.81 -5.94
C ILE A 93 3.46 -4.38 -6.93
N GLU A 94 3.52 -3.82 -8.14
CA GLU A 94 4.46 -4.23 -9.19
C GLU A 94 5.91 -3.89 -8.83
N THR A 95 6.14 -2.73 -8.20
CA THR A 95 7.47 -2.24 -7.81
C THR A 95 7.87 -2.64 -6.38
N LEU A 96 6.99 -3.32 -5.66
CA LEU A 96 7.23 -3.71 -4.27
C LEU A 96 8.42 -4.68 -4.16
N PRO A 97 9.45 -4.35 -3.35
CA PRO A 97 10.55 -5.27 -3.08
C PRO A 97 10.06 -6.61 -2.52
N GLU A 98 10.79 -7.69 -2.82
CA GLU A 98 10.47 -9.02 -2.31
C GLU A 98 10.50 -9.05 -0.77
N GLY A 99 9.56 -9.77 -0.17
CA GLY A 99 9.46 -9.92 1.28
C GLY A 99 8.79 -8.76 2.02
N LEU A 100 8.38 -7.69 1.32
CA LEU A 100 7.62 -6.58 1.90
C LEU A 100 6.12 -6.73 1.65
N GLY A 101 5.32 -6.21 2.57
CA GLY A 101 3.88 -6.01 2.39
C GLY A 101 3.55 -4.52 2.20
N VAL A 102 2.25 -4.19 2.19
CA VAL A 102 1.75 -2.82 2.03
C VAL A 102 0.78 -2.48 3.16
N ALA A 103 0.99 -1.34 3.82
CA ALA A 103 0.09 -0.77 4.79
C ALA A 103 -0.51 0.54 4.24
N LEU A 104 -1.83 0.57 4.09
CA LEU A 104 -2.60 1.74 3.71
C LEU A 104 -3.08 2.47 4.96
N ASN A 105 -2.80 3.78 5.03
CA ASN A 105 -3.21 4.67 6.13
C ASN A 105 -2.89 4.09 7.53
N PRO A 106 -1.64 3.68 7.81
CA PRO A 106 -1.30 3.08 9.11
C PRO A 106 -1.67 4.01 10.27
N GLY A 107 -2.26 3.46 11.32
CA GLY A 107 -2.72 4.21 12.49
C GLY A 107 -4.03 5.00 12.31
N SER A 108 -4.63 4.98 11.10
CA SER A 108 -5.96 5.57 10.87
C SER A 108 -7.09 4.57 11.17
N GLU A 109 -8.28 5.10 11.43
CA GLU A 109 -9.50 4.28 11.60
C GLU A 109 -9.79 3.46 10.35
N VAL A 110 -9.66 4.06 9.16
CA VAL A 110 -9.79 3.38 7.86
C VAL A 110 -8.40 3.03 7.33
N SER A 111 -8.02 1.77 7.50
CA SER A 111 -6.69 1.23 7.21
C SER A 111 -6.78 -0.19 6.66
N MET A 112 -5.78 -0.59 5.89
CA MET A 112 -5.69 -1.92 5.30
C MET A 112 -4.25 -2.40 5.32
N GLU A 113 -4.05 -3.68 5.57
CA GLU A 113 -2.73 -4.32 5.51
C GLU A 113 -2.77 -5.49 4.52
N LEU A 114 -1.85 -5.46 3.56
CA LEU A 114 -1.54 -6.57 2.66
C LEU A 114 -0.20 -7.15 3.13
N PRO A 115 -0.20 -8.20 3.98
CA PRO A 115 1.04 -8.75 4.50
C PRO A 115 1.92 -9.31 3.36
N PRO A 116 3.25 -9.46 3.57
CA PRO A 116 4.15 -9.99 2.53
C PRO A 116 3.65 -11.29 1.88
N ALA A 117 3.05 -12.18 2.68
CA ALA A 117 2.50 -13.46 2.23
C ALA A 117 1.29 -13.33 1.29
N ALA A 118 0.55 -12.21 1.35
CA ALA A 118 -0.62 -11.95 0.50
C ALA A 118 -0.23 -11.36 -0.87
N ILE A 119 0.94 -10.72 -0.99
CA ILE A 119 1.37 -10.01 -2.20
C ILE A 119 1.35 -10.87 -3.47
N PRO A 120 1.77 -12.16 -3.46
CA PRO A 120 1.68 -13.00 -4.65
C PRO A 120 0.24 -13.20 -5.15
N ALA A 121 -0.72 -13.35 -4.23
CA ALA A 121 -2.13 -13.50 -4.59
C ALA A 121 -2.70 -12.17 -5.13
N VAL A 122 -2.35 -11.05 -4.50
CA VAL A 122 -2.70 -9.70 -4.97
C VAL A 122 -2.19 -9.45 -6.39
N ARG A 123 -0.94 -9.83 -6.68
CA ARG A 123 -0.37 -9.77 -8.04
C ARG A 123 -1.16 -10.61 -9.03
N GLY A 124 -1.65 -11.78 -8.62
CA GLY A 124 -2.53 -12.63 -9.43
C GLY A 124 -3.84 -11.95 -9.80
N VAL A 125 -4.49 -11.29 -8.82
CA VAL A 125 -5.74 -10.53 -9.04
C VAL A 125 -5.51 -9.31 -9.93
N LEU A 126 -4.40 -8.58 -9.76
CA LEU A 126 -4.12 -7.38 -10.55
C LEU A 126 -3.58 -7.68 -11.97
N GLY A 127 -2.93 -8.82 -12.15
CA GLY A 127 -2.33 -9.24 -13.42
C GLY A 127 -3.29 -9.97 -14.37
N SER A 128 -4.42 -10.47 -13.87
CA SER A 128 -5.44 -11.20 -14.66
C SER A 128 -6.17 -10.33 -15.70
N ASP A 129 -5.94 -9.02 -15.68
CA ASP A 129 -6.51 -8.04 -16.62
C ASP A 129 -5.65 -7.76 -17.87
N THR A 130 -4.58 -8.53 -18.10
CA THR A 130 -3.82 -8.40 -19.35
C THR A 130 -4.52 -9.22 -20.45
N PRO A 131 -5.14 -8.60 -21.48
CA PRO A 131 -5.55 -9.36 -22.65
C PRO A 131 -4.31 -10.03 -23.23
N SER A 132 -4.36 -11.36 -23.41
CA SER A 132 -3.34 -12.06 -24.19
C SER A 132 -3.22 -11.39 -25.57
N PRO A 133 -2.00 -11.22 -26.11
CA PRO A 133 -1.79 -10.61 -27.42
C PRO A 133 -2.49 -11.39 -28.54
#